data_AF-A0A960XQK9-F1
#
_entry.id   AF-A0A960XQK9-F1
#
_cell.length_a   1.000
_cell.length_b   1.000
_cell.length_c   1.000
_cell.angle_alpha   90.00
_cell.angle_beta   90.00
_cell.angle_gamma   90.00
#
_symmetry.space_group_name_H-M   'P 1'
#
loop_
_entity.id
_entity.type
_entity.pdbx_description
1 polymer ?
#
loop_
_entity_poly.entity_id
_entity_poly.type
_entity_poly.pdbx_seq_one_letter_code
_entity_poly.pdbx_strand_id
1 'polypeptide(L)'
;MQNGALRGFHDRSDAGRRLAALLWKYVNDEDAMILALPRGGVPVAAEVSTTLSKPIDVLVVRKLGVPGDEETAMGAITCGGVRILDERTIERFGISGAQVDEVVKRECEELKRSLTAYREDRPEPDVRDKRVILVDDGIATGATVSAAISLLRRQGAGAVIVAVPVAPKDTVRELRGEADDVVVVAEPEEFGAVADWYAEYPETTDEEVRTILSGNTPELAVVADGGVQWIFNRSPIQMIRRLARPFVGEESDYDGLVEMAGDATVVVLGAASYGTGDFHQVRAGLTKRLIAEKGFNAVVTEADSVDA
;
A
#
# COMPACT_ATOMS: atom_id res chain seq x y z
N MET A 1 21.63 35.51 3.45
CA MET A 1 20.20 35.44 3.80
C MET A 1 19.87 33.96 3.99
N GLN A 2 19.55 33.57 5.22
CA GLN A 2 19.15 32.21 5.59
C GLN A 2 17.72 31.95 5.08
N ASN A 3 17.53 30.87 4.34
CA ASN A 3 16.21 30.27 4.10
C ASN A 3 16.38 28.75 4.21
N GLY A 4 16.57 28.29 5.45
CA GLY A 4 16.75 26.88 5.79
C GLY A 4 15.49 26.32 6.46
N ALA A 5 15.24 25.04 6.19
CA ALA A 5 14.19 24.14 6.71
C ALA A 5 12.97 23.92 5.77
N LEU A 6 12.83 22.66 5.31
CA LEU A 6 11.68 22.02 4.62
C LEU A 6 11.65 21.98 3.08
N ARG A 7 12.74 21.62 2.37
CA ARG A 7 12.68 21.34 0.92
C ARG A 7 12.53 19.86 0.53
N GLY A 8 12.64 18.90 1.45
CA GLY A 8 12.60 17.46 1.12
C GLY A 8 11.75 16.62 2.05
N PHE A 9 11.75 15.31 1.79
CA PHE A 9 11.18 14.26 2.63
C PHE A 9 12.22 13.78 3.65
N HIS A 10 11.77 13.29 4.80
CA HIS A 10 12.68 12.63 5.73
C HIS A 10 13.21 11.32 5.12
N ASP A 11 12.29 10.43 4.75
CA ASP A 11 12.54 9.11 4.17
C ASP A 11 11.40 8.74 3.21
N ARG A 12 11.46 7.54 2.62
CA ARG A 12 10.39 7.03 1.74
C ARG A 12 9.03 6.89 2.43
N SER A 13 8.99 6.60 3.72
CA SER A 13 7.75 6.49 4.47
C SER A 13 7.08 7.86 4.66
N ASP A 14 7.85 8.91 4.97
CA ASP A 14 7.35 10.30 5.01
C ASP A 14 6.84 10.74 3.64
N ALA A 15 7.59 10.47 2.58
CA ALA A 15 7.18 10.74 1.22
C ALA A 15 5.86 10.02 0.85
N GLY A 16 5.74 8.74 1.20
CA GLY A 16 4.55 7.93 0.99
C GLY A 16 3.33 8.45 1.74
N ARG A 17 3.46 8.86 3.01
CA ARG A 17 2.34 9.44 3.78
C ARG A 17 1.84 10.75 3.16
N ARG A 18 2.76 11.61 2.70
CA ARG A 18 2.39 12.87 2.04
C ARG A 18 1.72 12.62 0.68
N LEU A 19 2.22 11.65 -0.09
CA LEU A 19 1.61 11.24 -1.35
C LEU A 19 0.21 10.65 -1.13
N ALA A 20 0.05 9.79 -0.14
CA ALA A 20 -1.21 9.14 0.19
C ALA A 20 -2.33 10.15 0.52
N ALA A 21 -2.00 11.25 1.19
CA ALA A 21 -2.94 12.33 1.47
C ALA A 21 -3.54 12.97 0.20
N LEU A 22 -2.80 12.96 -0.92
CA LEU A 22 -3.27 13.49 -2.21
C LEU A 22 -4.13 12.47 -2.98
N LEU A 23 -4.07 11.18 -2.61
CA LEU A 23 -4.76 10.08 -3.28
C LEU A 23 -6.12 9.74 -2.66
N TRP A 24 -6.59 10.51 -1.67
CA TRP A 24 -7.83 10.23 -0.93
C TRP A 24 -9.07 10.01 -1.82
N LYS A 25 -9.12 10.65 -3.00
CA LYS A 25 -10.21 10.48 -3.97
C LYS A 25 -10.35 9.04 -4.51
N TYR A 26 -9.33 8.21 -4.35
CA TYR A 26 -9.32 6.81 -4.80
C TYR A 26 -9.65 5.80 -3.67
N VAL A 27 -9.95 6.25 -2.45
CA VAL A 27 -10.25 5.36 -1.31
C VAL A 27 -11.47 4.48 -1.59
N ASN A 28 -12.54 5.06 -2.12
CA ASN A 28 -13.82 4.36 -2.36
C ASN A 28 -13.92 3.75 -3.77
N ASP A 29 -12.83 3.72 -4.52
CA ASP A 29 -12.82 3.17 -5.87
C ASP A 29 -12.53 1.68 -5.85
N GLU A 30 -13.54 0.83 -6.01
CA GLU A 30 -13.38 -0.63 -5.92
C GLU A 30 -12.46 -1.21 -7.01
N ASP A 31 -12.32 -0.54 -8.15
CA ASP A 31 -11.46 -0.96 -9.25
C ASP A 31 -10.03 -0.42 -9.16
N ALA A 32 -9.75 0.43 -8.18
CA ALA A 32 -8.39 0.91 -7.93
C ALA A 32 -7.51 -0.18 -7.31
N MET A 33 -6.34 -0.37 -7.92
CA MET A 33 -5.26 -1.25 -7.46
C MET A 33 -3.93 -0.48 -7.42
N ILE A 34 -3.04 -0.84 -6.50
CA ILE A 34 -1.74 -0.17 -6.33
C ILE A 34 -0.65 -1.08 -6.89
N LEU A 35 0.11 -0.55 -7.86
CA LEU A 35 1.32 -1.20 -8.36
C LEU A 35 2.53 -0.33 -8.06
N ALA A 36 3.54 -0.90 -7.40
CA ALA A 36 4.79 -0.23 -7.14
C ALA A 36 5.85 -0.57 -8.20
N LEU A 37 6.64 0.43 -8.61
CA LEU A 37 7.88 0.20 -9.35
C LEU A 37 9.00 -0.12 -8.36
N PRO A 38 9.60 -1.33 -8.41
CA PRO A 38 10.65 -1.68 -7.49
C PRO A 38 12.00 -1.05 -7.88
N ARG A 39 12.90 -0.87 -6.91
CA ARG A 39 12.74 -1.22 -5.48
C ARG A 39 12.15 -0.08 -4.66
N GLY A 40 12.60 1.14 -4.94
CA GLY A 40 12.32 2.32 -4.13
C GLY A 40 10.84 2.70 -4.02
N GLY A 41 10.03 2.45 -5.06
CA GLY A 41 8.59 2.69 -5.02
C GLY A 41 7.81 1.83 -4.03
N VAL A 42 8.35 0.68 -3.60
CA VAL A 42 7.62 -0.28 -2.74
C VAL A 42 7.37 0.27 -1.32
N PRO A 43 8.36 0.81 -0.59
CA PRO A 43 8.12 1.49 0.68
C PRO A 43 7.15 2.68 0.59
N VAL A 44 7.21 3.44 -0.51
CA VAL A 44 6.28 4.57 -0.72
C VAL A 44 4.86 4.05 -0.93
N ALA A 45 4.69 2.99 -1.74
CA ALA A 45 3.42 2.35 -1.96
C ALA A 45 2.82 1.74 -0.68
N ALA A 46 3.66 1.26 0.26
CA ALA A 46 3.23 0.73 1.57
C ALA A 46 2.35 1.72 2.34
N GLU A 47 2.74 2.99 2.34
CA GLU A 47 2.02 4.07 3.01
C GLU A 47 0.73 4.45 2.25
N VAL A 48 0.79 4.45 0.91
CA VAL A 48 -0.39 4.65 0.04
C VAL A 48 -1.43 3.55 0.27
N SER A 49 -1.00 2.29 0.32
CA SER A 49 -1.83 1.12 0.59
C SER A 49 -2.51 1.18 1.94
N THR A 50 -1.77 1.56 2.99
CA THR A 50 -2.32 1.74 4.34
C THR A 50 -3.45 2.77 4.34
N THR A 51 -3.27 3.87 3.61
CA THR A 51 -4.27 4.95 3.52
C THR A 51 -5.48 4.56 2.68
N LEU A 52 -5.25 3.94 1.52
CA LEU A 52 -6.32 3.57 0.59
C LEU A 52 -6.99 2.23 0.96
N SER A 53 -6.44 1.49 1.93
CA SER A 53 -6.89 0.14 2.31
C SER A 53 -6.94 -0.82 1.12
N LYS A 54 -5.90 -0.78 0.29
CA LYS A 54 -5.78 -1.54 -0.97
C LYS A 54 -4.50 -2.35 -1.00
N PRO A 55 -4.47 -3.53 -1.64
CA PRO A 55 -3.24 -4.30 -1.76
C PRO A 55 -2.22 -3.57 -2.59
N ILE A 56 -0.97 -3.89 -2.33
CA ILE A 56 0.15 -3.55 -3.23
C ILE A 56 0.54 -4.82 -3.96
N ASP A 57 0.82 -4.65 -5.23
CA ASP A 57 1.66 -5.56 -5.97
C ASP A 57 2.80 -4.77 -6.66
N VAL A 58 3.77 -5.47 -7.24
CA VAL A 58 4.87 -4.86 -7.99
C VAL A 58 4.68 -4.99 -9.49
N LEU A 59 5.03 -3.94 -10.22
CA LEU A 59 5.20 -3.99 -11.67
C LEU A 59 6.69 -3.96 -12.00
N VAL A 60 7.24 -5.10 -12.40
CA VAL A 60 8.63 -5.19 -12.85
C VAL A 60 8.66 -5.00 -14.37
N VAL A 61 9.06 -3.82 -14.82
CA VAL A 61 9.11 -3.46 -16.24
C VAL A 61 10.53 -3.09 -16.65
N ARG A 62 10.91 -3.43 -17.89
CA ARG A 62 12.12 -2.92 -18.54
C ARG A 62 11.78 -2.30 -19.89
N LYS A 63 12.40 -1.16 -20.17
CA LYS A 63 12.38 -0.51 -21.48
C LYS A 63 13.26 -1.30 -22.43
N LEU A 64 12.79 -1.51 -23.65
CA LEU A 64 13.60 -1.97 -24.77
C LEU A 64 14.11 -0.74 -25.51
N GLY A 65 15.39 -0.41 -25.34
CA GLY A 65 16.03 0.71 -26.05
C GLY A 65 16.31 0.38 -27.52
N VAL A 66 16.32 1.38 -28.38
CA VAL A 66 16.77 1.23 -29.77
C VAL A 66 18.26 0.88 -29.79
N PRO A 67 18.71 -0.12 -30.58
CA PRO A 67 20.13 -0.42 -30.71
C PRO A 67 20.93 0.81 -31.17
N GLY A 68 21.88 1.27 -30.36
CA GLY A 68 22.69 2.47 -30.62
C GLY A 68 22.11 3.78 -30.10
N ASP A 69 20.87 3.78 -29.61
CA ASP A 69 20.21 4.89 -28.91
C ASP A 69 19.31 4.33 -27.80
N GLU A 70 19.91 4.01 -26.65
CA GLU A 70 19.21 3.37 -25.54
C GLU A 70 18.23 4.31 -24.82
N GLU A 71 18.29 5.62 -25.08
CA GLU A 71 17.33 6.59 -24.56
C GLU A 71 15.97 6.44 -25.25
N THR A 72 15.96 6.24 -26.57
CA THR A 72 14.74 5.99 -27.34
C THR A 72 14.16 4.60 -27.05
N ALA A 73 12.91 4.53 -26.58
CA ALA A 73 12.19 3.28 -26.37
C ALA A 73 11.62 2.72 -27.68
N MET A 74 11.94 1.48 -28.04
CA MET A 74 11.23 0.71 -29.08
C MET A 74 10.19 -0.27 -28.51
N GLY A 75 10.10 -0.37 -27.19
CA GLY A 75 9.15 -1.26 -26.53
C GLY A 75 9.38 -1.38 -25.03
N ALA A 76 8.64 -2.28 -24.41
CA ALA A 76 8.76 -2.63 -22.99
C ALA A 76 8.43 -4.10 -22.77
N ILE A 77 8.99 -4.69 -21.71
CA ILE A 77 8.79 -6.09 -21.35
C ILE A 77 8.49 -6.27 -19.85
N THR A 78 7.73 -7.32 -19.53
CA THR A 78 7.65 -7.92 -18.18
C THR A 78 8.16 -9.35 -18.19
N CYS A 79 8.35 -9.92 -16.98
CA CYS A 79 8.89 -11.26 -16.81
C CYS A 79 7.85 -12.34 -17.09
N GLY A 80 6.56 -12.04 -16.97
CA GLY A 80 5.44 -12.92 -17.33
C GLY A 80 5.28 -13.14 -18.83
N GLY A 81 6.21 -12.65 -19.64
CA GLY A 81 6.23 -12.87 -21.09
C GLY A 81 5.44 -11.83 -21.89
N VAL A 82 4.97 -10.76 -21.24
CA VAL A 82 4.32 -9.66 -21.95
C VAL A 82 5.41 -8.81 -22.60
N ARG A 83 5.45 -8.86 -23.93
CA ARG A 83 6.32 -8.06 -24.78
C ARG A 83 5.49 -7.10 -25.59
N ILE A 84 5.82 -5.82 -25.49
CA ILE A 84 5.17 -4.76 -26.25
C ILE A 84 6.21 -4.05 -27.07
N LEU A 85 5.92 -3.91 -28.36
CA LEU A 85 6.77 -3.24 -29.33
C LEU A 85 6.05 -2.04 -29.92
N ASP A 86 6.81 -0.97 -30.14
CA ASP A 86 6.43 0.14 -30.99
C ASP A 86 6.91 -0.13 -32.42
N GLU A 87 6.01 -0.71 -33.23
CA GLU A 87 6.28 -1.05 -34.63
C GLU A 87 6.71 0.18 -35.44
N ARG A 88 6.18 1.38 -35.13
CA ARG A 88 6.53 2.60 -35.86
C ARG A 88 7.98 3.02 -35.59
N THR A 89 8.41 2.89 -34.34
CA THR A 89 9.81 3.14 -33.96
C THR A 89 10.74 2.11 -34.58
N ILE A 90 10.37 0.83 -34.55
CA ILE A 90 11.14 -0.26 -35.18
C ILE A 90 11.32 0.00 -36.68
N GLU A 91 10.25 0.34 -37.40
CA GLU A 91 10.28 0.65 -38.83
C GLU A 91 11.12 1.90 -39.12
N ARG A 92 10.92 2.98 -38.35
CA ARG A 92 11.64 4.25 -38.53
C ARG A 92 13.15 4.10 -38.39
N PHE A 93 13.59 3.29 -37.43
CA PHE A 93 15.01 3.06 -37.16
C PHE A 93 15.58 1.87 -37.95
N GLY A 94 14.76 1.19 -38.77
CA GLY A 94 15.20 0.05 -39.58
C GLY A 94 15.69 -1.13 -38.75
N ILE A 95 15.10 -1.34 -37.57
CA ILE A 95 15.53 -2.37 -36.61
C ILE A 95 15.04 -3.73 -37.10
N SER A 96 15.95 -4.64 -37.36
CA SER A 96 15.61 -6.00 -37.76
C SER A 96 15.00 -6.81 -36.60
N GLY A 97 14.17 -7.80 -36.91
CA GLY A 97 13.59 -8.69 -35.89
C GLY A 97 14.67 -9.36 -35.01
N ALA A 98 15.80 -9.72 -35.60
CA ALA A 98 16.94 -10.29 -34.86
C ALA A 98 17.53 -9.32 -33.83
N GLN A 99 17.64 -8.04 -34.15
CA GLN A 99 18.11 -7.02 -33.20
C GLN A 99 17.11 -6.79 -32.08
N VAL A 100 15.80 -6.80 -32.38
CA VAL A 100 14.78 -6.69 -31.34
C VAL A 100 14.86 -7.90 -30.40
N ASP A 101 14.99 -9.10 -30.93
CA ASP A 101 15.07 -10.32 -30.12
C ASP A 101 16.34 -10.37 -29.26
N GLU A 102 17.46 -9.83 -29.74
CA GLU A 102 18.69 -9.69 -28.96
C GLU A 102 18.51 -8.76 -27.75
N VAL A 103 17.93 -7.57 -27.96
CA VAL A 103 17.63 -6.63 -26.86
C VAL A 103 16.65 -7.26 -25.88
N VAL A 104 15.56 -7.86 -26.37
CA VAL A 104 14.58 -8.55 -25.51
C VAL A 104 15.24 -9.63 -24.67
N LYS A 105 16.13 -10.45 -25.26
CA LYS A 105 16.80 -11.51 -24.53
C LYS A 105 17.67 -10.95 -23.39
N ARG A 106 18.49 -9.92 -23.69
CA ARG A 106 19.35 -9.25 -22.71
C ARG A 106 18.52 -8.68 -21.55
N GLU A 107 17.48 -7.90 -21.86
CA GLU A 107 16.64 -7.28 -20.84
C GLU A 107 15.86 -8.31 -20.02
N CYS A 108 15.38 -9.40 -20.66
CA CYS A 108 14.71 -10.51 -19.96
C CYS A 108 15.63 -11.24 -18.97
N GLU A 109 16.91 -11.44 -19.28
CA GLU A 109 17.85 -12.10 -18.38
C GLU A 109 18.08 -11.31 -17.10
N GLU A 110 18.14 -9.98 -17.20
CA GLU A 110 18.24 -9.09 -16.04
C GLU A 110 16.92 -9.02 -15.24
N LEU A 111 15.80 -8.95 -15.96
CA LEU A 111 14.46 -8.92 -15.37
C LEU A 111 14.16 -10.18 -14.55
N LYS A 112 14.55 -11.37 -15.05
CA LYS A 112 14.35 -12.66 -14.36
C LYS A 112 15.00 -12.70 -12.98
N ARG A 113 16.23 -12.17 -12.86
CA ARG A 113 16.94 -12.11 -11.58
C ARG A 113 16.17 -11.29 -10.55
N SER A 114 15.63 -10.15 -10.97
CA SER A 114 14.85 -9.25 -10.11
C SER A 114 13.49 -9.85 -9.73
N LEU A 115 12.82 -10.54 -10.65
CA LEU A 115 11.49 -11.10 -10.41
C LEU A 115 11.49 -12.26 -9.41
N THR A 116 12.44 -13.19 -9.53
CA THR A 116 12.57 -14.33 -8.59
C THR A 116 12.68 -13.81 -7.16
N ALA A 117 13.34 -12.67 -6.95
CA ALA A 117 13.51 -12.07 -5.64
C ALA A 117 12.22 -11.46 -5.05
N TYR A 118 11.24 -11.06 -5.87
CA TYR A 118 10.04 -10.34 -5.39
C TYR A 118 8.76 -11.16 -5.41
N ARG A 119 8.56 -11.99 -6.44
CA ARG A 119 7.27 -12.65 -6.68
C ARG A 119 7.25 -14.13 -6.33
N GLU A 120 8.41 -14.77 -6.15
CA GLU A 120 8.49 -16.23 -6.02
C GLU A 120 7.62 -16.91 -7.11
N ASP A 121 6.55 -17.61 -6.73
CA ASP A 121 5.59 -18.27 -7.64
C ASP A 121 4.27 -17.50 -7.85
N ARG A 122 4.11 -16.27 -7.31
CA ARG A 122 2.88 -15.48 -7.48
C ARG A 122 2.68 -15.03 -8.94
N PRO A 123 1.49 -15.24 -9.52
CA PRO A 123 1.19 -14.78 -10.88
C PRO A 123 1.27 -13.25 -10.98
N GLU A 124 1.51 -12.72 -12.18
CA GLU A 124 1.38 -11.27 -12.44
C GLU A 124 -0.04 -10.79 -12.13
N PRO A 125 -0.20 -9.54 -11.66
CA PRO A 125 -1.51 -9.03 -11.30
C PRO A 125 -2.37 -8.81 -12.56
N ASP A 126 -3.65 -9.18 -12.51
CA ASP A 126 -4.59 -8.89 -13.59
C ASP A 126 -5.02 -7.43 -13.52
N VAL A 127 -4.55 -6.65 -14.48
CA VAL A 127 -4.82 -5.20 -14.57
C VAL A 127 -5.99 -4.86 -15.48
N ARG A 128 -6.61 -5.87 -16.13
CA ARG A 128 -7.68 -5.62 -17.12
C ARG A 128 -8.86 -4.89 -16.48
N ASP A 129 -9.29 -3.81 -17.13
CA ASP A 129 -10.38 -2.92 -16.70
C ASP A 129 -10.14 -2.23 -15.33
N LYS A 130 -8.97 -2.43 -14.70
CA LYS A 130 -8.64 -1.84 -13.40
C LYS A 130 -8.08 -0.42 -13.54
N ARG A 131 -8.27 0.34 -12.46
CA ARG A 131 -7.63 1.65 -12.27
C ARG A 131 -6.31 1.44 -11.54
N VAL A 132 -5.21 1.50 -12.28
CA VAL A 132 -3.87 1.23 -11.74
C VAL A 132 -3.27 2.52 -11.20
N ILE A 133 -2.99 2.55 -9.90
CA ILE A 133 -2.20 3.59 -9.24
C ILE A 133 -0.74 3.11 -9.23
N LEU A 134 0.05 3.62 -10.16
CA LEU A 134 1.46 3.31 -10.33
C LEU A 134 2.30 4.21 -9.43
N VAL A 135 3.01 3.62 -8.47
CA VAL A 135 3.77 4.34 -7.44
C VAL A 135 5.28 4.12 -7.60
N ASP A 136 6.05 5.20 -7.46
CA ASP A 136 7.52 5.19 -7.39
C ASP A 136 8.02 6.16 -6.31
N ASP A 137 9.29 6.10 -5.91
CA ASP A 137 9.88 7.02 -4.92
C ASP A 137 10.30 8.38 -5.51
N GLY A 138 10.41 8.45 -6.82
CA GLY A 138 10.51 9.70 -7.56
C GLY A 138 10.79 9.44 -9.02
N ILE A 139 10.65 10.47 -9.84
CA ILE A 139 10.88 10.35 -11.27
C ILE A 139 11.93 11.38 -11.66
N ALA A 140 12.99 10.94 -12.32
CA ALA A 140 13.93 11.83 -13.00
C ALA A 140 13.49 12.08 -14.45
N THR A 141 13.71 11.10 -15.33
CA THR A 141 13.43 11.22 -16.78
C THR A 141 12.07 10.72 -17.21
N GLY A 142 11.36 9.94 -16.37
CA GLY A 142 10.05 9.37 -16.72
C GLY A 142 10.10 8.11 -17.56
N ALA A 143 11.24 7.74 -18.15
CA ALA A 143 11.33 6.65 -19.12
C ALA A 143 10.77 5.30 -18.62
N THR A 144 11.06 4.92 -17.38
CA THR A 144 10.53 3.68 -16.77
C THR A 144 9.01 3.76 -16.57
N VAL A 145 8.52 4.93 -16.15
CA VAL A 145 7.09 5.17 -15.92
C VAL A 145 6.33 5.19 -17.25
N SER A 146 6.85 5.81 -18.30
CA SER A 146 6.28 5.78 -19.66
C SER A 146 6.22 4.35 -20.21
N ALA A 147 7.26 3.54 -19.98
CA ALA A 147 7.25 2.12 -20.34
C ALA A 147 6.16 1.35 -19.57
N ALA A 148 6.01 1.61 -18.26
CA ALA A 148 4.96 1.03 -17.43
C ALA A 148 3.55 1.42 -17.91
N ILE A 149 3.30 2.70 -18.19
CA ILE A 149 2.01 3.19 -18.70
C ILE A 149 1.68 2.49 -20.01
N SER A 150 2.61 2.48 -20.96
CA SER A 150 2.44 1.84 -22.27
C SER A 150 2.09 0.36 -22.13
N LEU A 151 2.74 -0.32 -21.18
CA LEU A 151 2.48 -1.72 -20.87
C LEU A 151 1.08 -1.95 -20.31
N LEU A 152 0.72 -1.22 -19.25
CA LEU A 152 -0.57 -1.33 -18.58
C LEU A 152 -1.74 -1.07 -19.55
N ARG A 153 -1.61 -0.06 -20.42
CA ARG A 153 -2.61 0.25 -21.45
C ARG A 153 -2.84 -0.92 -22.40
N ARG A 154 -1.77 -1.56 -22.88
CA ARG A 154 -1.91 -2.70 -23.79
C ARG A 154 -2.38 -3.98 -23.10
N GLN A 155 -2.14 -4.12 -21.80
CA GLN A 155 -2.75 -5.17 -20.99
C GLN A 155 -4.25 -4.94 -20.72
N GLY A 156 -4.78 -3.77 -21.10
CA GLY A 156 -6.19 -3.42 -20.98
C GLY A 156 -6.55 -2.75 -19.65
N ALA A 157 -5.61 -2.08 -18.99
CA ALA A 157 -5.92 -1.26 -17.82
C ALA A 157 -6.95 -0.17 -18.18
N GLY A 158 -8.03 -0.10 -17.40
CA GLY A 158 -9.10 0.87 -17.59
C GLY A 158 -8.65 2.31 -17.34
N ALA A 159 -7.74 2.49 -16.39
CA ALA A 159 -7.04 3.76 -16.18
C ALA A 159 -5.64 3.56 -15.57
N VAL A 160 -4.73 4.49 -15.81
CA VAL A 160 -3.37 4.53 -15.25
C VAL A 160 -3.13 5.90 -14.60
N ILE A 161 -2.84 5.89 -13.30
CA ILE A 161 -2.57 7.06 -12.47
C ILE A 161 -1.13 6.94 -11.99
N VAL A 162 -0.30 7.90 -12.35
CA VAL A 162 1.06 7.98 -11.81
C VAL A 162 1.02 8.74 -10.50
N ALA A 163 1.60 8.19 -9.45
CA ALA A 163 1.64 8.79 -8.13
C ALA A 163 3.05 8.74 -7.56
N VAL A 164 3.73 9.89 -7.44
CA VAL A 164 5.12 9.95 -6.99
C VAL A 164 5.39 11.12 -6.04
N PRO A 165 6.32 11.01 -5.10
CA PRO A 165 6.65 12.12 -4.21
C PRO A 165 7.25 13.32 -4.94
N VAL A 166 8.18 13.09 -5.88
CA VAL A 166 8.90 14.18 -6.57
C VAL A 166 9.17 13.84 -8.02
N ALA A 167 9.02 14.83 -8.90
CA ALA A 167 9.40 14.75 -10.31
C ALA A 167 9.63 16.15 -10.91
N PRO A 168 10.56 16.33 -11.87
CA PRO A 168 10.73 17.60 -12.57
C PRO A 168 9.43 18.04 -13.25
N LYS A 169 9.18 19.35 -13.22
CA LYS A 169 7.96 19.95 -13.80
C LYS A 169 7.73 19.59 -15.28
N ASP A 170 8.80 19.53 -16.08
CA ASP A 170 8.70 19.16 -17.50
C ASP A 170 8.39 17.66 -17.68
N THR A 171 9.03 16.77 -16.92
CA THR A 171 8.71 15.34 -16.91
C THR A 171 7.25 15.10 -16.52
N VAL A 172 6.73 15.82 -15.53
CA VAL A 172 5.31 15.72 -15.14
C VAL A 172 4.39 16.19 -16.27
N ARG A 173 4.75 17.25 -17.00
CA ARG A 173 3.98 17.73 -18.15
C ARG A 173 3.89 16.66 -19.24
N GLU A 174 5.00 15.97 -19.53
CA GLU A 174 5.04 14.87 -20.50
C GLU A 174 4.16 13.70 -20.06
N LEU A 175 4.32 13.24 -18.80
CA LEU A 175 3.54 12.13 -18.25
C LEU A 175 2.04 12.41 -18.20
N ARG A 176 1.62 13.67 -18.01
CA ARG A 176 0.20 14.07 -18.09
C ARG A 176 -0.40 13.90 -19.49
N GLY A 177 0.44 13.76 -20.53
CA GLY A 177 0.01 13.41 -21.89
C GLY A 177 -0.16 11.90 -22.11
N GLU A 178 0.36 11.06 -21.22
CA GLU A 178 0.39 9.59 -21.35
C GLU A 178 -0.55 8.88 -20.36
N ALA A 179 -0.61 9.36 -19.12
CA ALA A 179 -1.42 8.84 -18.03
C ALA A 179 -2.80 9.54 -17.94
N ASP A 180 -3.77 8.91 -17.28
CA ASP A 180 -5.08 9.53 -17.02
C ASP A 180 -5.00 10.60 -15.91
N ASP A 181 -4.06 10.43 -14.97
CA ASP A 181 -3.79 11.38 -13.90
C ASP A 181 -2.34 11.25 -13.44
N VAL A 182 -1.76 12.37 -12.97
CA VAL A 182 -0.40 12.42 -12.43
C VAL A 182 -0.42 13.22 -11.13
N VAL A 183 -0.23 12.51 -10.02
CA VAL A 183 -0.26 13.03 -8.66
C VAL A 183 1.17 13.14 -8.13
N VAL A 184 1.60 14.36 -7.85
CA VAL A 184 2.97 14.65 -7.41
C VAL A 184 2.94 15.52 -6.16
N VAL A 185 3.77 15.21 -5.15
CA VAL A 185 3.88 16.03 -3.93
C VAL A 185 4.72 17.28 -4.19
N ALA A 186 5.84 17.15 -4.92
CA ALA A 186 6.73 18.26 -5.28
C ALA A 186 7.13 18.24 -6.77
N GLU A 187 6.90 19.35 -7.48
CA GLU A 187 7.25 19.55 -8.90
C GLU A 187 8.32 20.64 -9.07
N PRO A 188 9.60 20.39 -8.71
CA PRO A 188 10.65 21.39 -8.82
C PRO A 188 10.99 21.78 -10.27
N GLU A 189 11.44 23.03 -10.44
CA GLU A 189 12.06 23.51 -11.69
C GLU A 189 13.55 23.15 -11.75
N GLU A 190 14.26 23.25 -10.63
CA GLU A 190 15.64 22.77 -10.50
C GLU A 190 15.64 21.37 -9.88
N PHE A 191 15.97 20.37 -10.69
CA PHE A 191 16.00 18.97 -10.26
C PHE A 191 17.37 18.36 -10.54
N GLY A 192 18.00 17.83 -9.48
CA GLY A 192 19.22 17.03 -9.57
C GLY A 192 18.87 15.55 -9.72
N ALA A 193 18.94 14.82 -8.61
CA ALA A 193 18.51 13.42 -8.53
C ALA A 193 17.33 13.26 -7.55
N VAL A 194 16.63 12.12 -7.65
CA VAL A 194 15.57 11.76 -6.69
C VAL A 194 16.12 11.75 -5.25
N ALA A 195 17.32 11.20 -5.05
CA ALA A 195 17.94 11.09 -3.73
C ALA A 195 18.16 12.44 -3.03
N ASP A 196 18.37 13.53 -3.77
CA ASP A 196 18.61 14.87 -3.20
C ASP A 196 17.39 15.42 -2.44
N TRP A 197 16.21 14.83 -2.68
CA TRP A 197 14.95 15.20 -2.03
C TRP A 197 14.67 14.43 -0.75
N TYR A 198 15.55 13.53 -0.35
CA TYR A 198 15.41 12.71 0.84
C TYR A 198 16.55 12.98 1.83
N ALA A 199 16.22 13.24 3.09
CA ALA A 199 17.24 13.35 4.14
C ALA A 199 17.92 12.00 4.40
N GLU A 200 17.13 10.92 4.38
CA GLU A 200 17.58 9.54 4.44
C GLU A 200 17.09 8.78 3.19
N TYR A 201 18.05 8.27 2.41
CA TYR A 201 17.78 7.52 1.19
C TYR A 201 18.55 6.20 1.16
N PRO A 202 18.33 5.31 2.14
CA PRO A 202 18.98 4.00 2.15
C PRO A 202 18.58 3.20 0.91
N GLU A 203 19.45 2.31 0.46
CA GLU A 203 19.10 1.39 -0.62
C GLU A 203 17.99 0.43 -0.13
N THR A 204 16.87 0.39 -0.85
CA THR A 204 15.79 -0.58 -0.56
C THR A 204 16.26 -1.97 -0.97
N THR A 205 16.21 -2.91 -0.03
CA THR A 205 16.69 -4.28 -0.24
C THR A 205 15.59 -5.20 -0.77
N ASP A 206 15.97 -6.32 -1.41
CA ASP A 206 14.99 -7.30 -1.87
C ASP A 206 14.22 -7.96 -0.72
N GLU A 207 14.84 -8.09 0.47
CA GLU A 207 14.19 -8.59 1.68
C GLU A 207 13.11 -7.63 2.19
N GLU A 208 13.39 -6.33 2.16
CA GLU A 208 12.42 -5.28 2.51
C GLU A 208 11.22 -5.31 1.56
N VAL A 209 11.47 -5.42 0.25
CA VAL A 209 10.41 -5.58 -0.75
C VAL A 209 9.56 -6.82 -0.47
N ARG A 210 10.18 -7.99 -0.21
CA ARG A 210 9.45 -9.22 0.13
C ARG A 210 8.64 -9.09 1.42
N THR A 211 9.19 -8.43 2.44
CA THR A 211 8.50 -8.20 3.72
C THR A 211 7.25 -7.35 3.51
N ILE A 212 7.34 -6.28 2.73
CA ILE A 212 6.20 -5.40 2.42
C ILE A 212 5.15 -6.16 1.59
N LEU A 213 5.56 -6.93 0.59
CA LEU A 213 4.64 -7.66 -0.29
C LEU A 213 3.95 -8.84 0.40
N SER A 214 4.64 -9.55 1.30
CA SER A 214 4.08 -10.65 2.07
C SER A 214 3.08 -10.15 3.14
N GLY A 215 3.39 -9.04 3.80
CA GLY A 215 2.50 -8.37 4.76
C GLY A 215 1.20 -7.84 4.15
N ASN A 216 1.14 -7.68 2.83
CA ASN A 216 0.00 -7.17 2.07
C ASN A 216 -0.81 -8.24 1.32
N THR A 217 -0.59 -9.51 1.64
CA THR A 217 -1.40 -10.61 1.09
C THR A 217 -2.83 -10.52 1.65
N PRO A 218 -3.87 -10.38 0.82
CA PRO A 218 -5.23 -10.39 1.34
C PRO A 218 -5.58 -11.74 1.95
N GLU A 219 -6.15 -11.74 3.15
CA GLU A 219 -6.87 -12.89 3.67
C GLU A 219 -8.30 -12.87 3.13
N LEU A 220 -8.75 -13.99 2.58
CA LEU A 220 -10.16 -14.22 2.29
C LEU A 220 -10.93 -14.27 3.61
N ALA A 221 -11.88 -13.36 3.80
CA ALA A 221 -12.89 -13.53 4.83
C ALA A 221 -14.27 -13.73 4.21
N VAL A 222 -14.95 -14.75 4.69
CA VAL A 222 -16.38 -14.92 4.48
C VAL A 222 -17.08 -13.93 5.39
N VAL A 223 -17.80 -12.97 4.82
CA VAL A 223 -18.66 -12.06 5.59
C VAL A 223 -19.98 -12.76 5.95
N ALA A 224 -20.65 -12.25 6.98
CA ALA A 224 -21.77 -12.93 7.65
C ALA A 224 -22.99 -13.22 6.74
N ASP A 225 -23.06 -12.60 5.56
CA ASP A 225 -24.07 -12.80 4.52
C ASP A 225 -23.67 -13.83 3.45
N GLY A 226 -22.53 -14.50 3.60
CA GLY A 226 -22.01 -15.47 2.64
C GLY A 226 -21.24 -14.84 1.47
N GLY A 227 -21.05 -13.52 1.48
CA GLY A 227 -20.17 -12.82 0.55
C GLY A 227 -18.69 -13.14 0.80
N VAL A 228 -17.88 -13.00 -0.24
CA VAL A 228 -16.43 -13.09 -0.15
C VAL A 228 -15.88 -11.66 -0.12
N GLN A 229 -15.21 -11.29 0.96
CA GLN A 229 -14.52 -10.01 1.08
C GLN A 229 -13.01 -10.23 1.19
N TRP A 230 -12.26 -9.52 0.35
CA TRP A 230 -10.80 -9.46 0.44
C TRP A 230 -10.41 -8.58 1.63
N ILE A 231 -9.73 -9.16 2.63
CA ILE A 231 -9.24 -8.43 3.82
C ILE A 231 -7.76 -8.14 3.68
N PHE A 232 -7.42 -6.86 3.56
CA PHE A 232 -6.04 -6.39 3.64
C PHE A 232 -5.71 -6.08 5.11
N ASN A 233 -4.67 -6.71 5.66
CA ASN A 233 -4.20 -6.56 7.05
C ASN A 233 -2.99 -5.58 7.06
N ARG A 234 -2.73 -4.64 8.00
CA ARG A 234 -3.42 -4.08 9.17
C ARG A 234 -2.86 -2.67 9.45
N SER A 235 -3.72 -1.68 9.66
CA SER A 235 -3.42 -0.64 10.65
C SER A 235 -4.03 -1.07 12.00
N PRO A 236 -3.33 -0.91 13.15
CA PRO A 236 -3.90 -1.18 14.48
C PRO A 236 -5.25 -0.49 14.70
N ILE A 237 -5.46 0.69 14.11
CA ILE A 237 -6.71 1.45 14.18
C ILE A 237 -7.86 0.72 13.45
N GLN A 238 -7.59 0.07 12.33
CA GLN A 238 -8.60 -0.70 11.60
C GLN A 238 -8.98 -1.98 12.35
N MET A 239 -7.99 -2.62 12.99
CA MET A 239 -8.24 -3.76 13.86
C MET A 239 -9.11 -3.35 15.06
N ILE A 240 -8.82 -2.21 15.67
CA ILE A 240 -9.65 -1.64 16.74
C ILE A 240 -11.04 -1.33 16.22
N ARG A 241 -11.21 -0.62 15.08
CA ARG A 241 -12.55 -0.31 14.54
C ARG A 241 -13.38 -1.56 14.22
N ARG A 242 -12.75 -2.64 13.76
CA ARG A 242 -13.43 -3.90 13.44
C ARG A 242 -13.83 -4.69 14.69
N LEU A 243 -12.94 -4.77 15.68
CA LEU A 243 -13.15 -5.59 16.87
C LEU A 243 -13.85 -4.83 18.00
N ALA A 244 -13.74 -3.50 18.03
CA ALA A 244 -14.43 -2.68 19.01
C ALA A 244 -15.92 -2.73 18.74
N ARG A 245 -16.67 -3.06 19.78
CA ARG A 245 -18.12 -2.88 19.79
C ARG A 245 -18.40 -1.47 20.34
N PRO A 246 -19.30 -0.68 19.70
CA PRO A 246 -19.77 0.57 20.28
C PRO A 246 -20.33 0.31 21.69
N PHE A 247 -19.93 1.11 22.66
CA PHE A 247 -20.50 1.09 24.00
C PHE A 247 -21.51 2.23 24.09
N VAL A 248 -22.80 1.90 24.06
CA VAL A 248 -23.91 2.86 24.02
C VAL A 248 -24.67 2.94 25.36
N GLY A 249 -24.30 2.11 26.33
CA GLY A 249 -24.86 2.07 27.68
C GLY A 249 -26.07 1.14 27.82
N GLU A 250 -26.29 0.23 26.87
CA GLU A 250 -27.38 -0.74 26.91
C GLU A 250 -26.97 -2.05 27.59
N GLU A 251 -27.92 -2.84 28.10
CA GLU A 251 -27.59 -4.10 28.78
C GLU A 251 -26.89 -5.10 27.85
N SER A 252 -27.21 -5.10 26.55
CA SER A 252 -26.58 -5.95 25.54
C SER A 252 -25.10 -5.62 25.30
N ASP A 253 -24.63 -4.43 25.69
CA ASP A 253 -23.22 -4.07 25.54
C ASP A 253 -22.30 -4.97 26.39
N TYR A 254 -22.86 -5.59 27.43
CA TYR A 254 -22.13 -6.51 28.31
C TYR A 254 -22.14 -7.98 27.82
N ASP A 255 -22.91 -8.33 26.78
CA ASP A 255 -23.11 -9.72 26.34
C ASP A 255 -21.77 -10.42 26.08
N GLY A 256 -20.91 -9.78 25.28
CA GLY A 256 -19.60 -10.33 24.97
C GLY A 256 -18.70 -10.52 26.20
N LEU A 257 -18.81 -9.65 27.21
CA LEU A 257 -18.03 -9.76 28.45
C LEU A 257 -18.54 -10.90 29.34
N VAL A 258 -19.86 -11.11 29.40
CA VAL A 258 -20.48 -12.23 30.12
C VAL A 258 -20.18 -13.55 29.41
N GLU A 259 -20.22 -13.58 28.07
CA GLU A 259 -19.81 -14.73 27.27
C GLU A 259 -18.34 -15.09 27.49
N MET A 260 -17.45 -14.09 27.54
CA MET A 260 -16.02 -14.26 27.80
C MET A 260 -15.71 -14.92 29.15
N ALA A 261 -16.58 -14.75 30.16
CA ALA A 261 -16.42 -15.47 31.42
C ALA A 261 -16.50 -16.99 31.25
N GLY A 262 -17.15 -17.49 30.19
CA GLY A 262 -17.22 -18.92 29.87
C GLY A 262 -17.71 -19.75 31.06
N ASP A 263 -16.93 -20.77 31.41
CA ASP A 263 -17.10 -21.65 32.57
C ASP A 263 -16.11 -21.32 33.71
N ALA A 264 -15.54 -20.11 33.72
CA ALA A 264 -14.58 -19.72 34.74
C ALA A 264 -15.23 -19.74 36.13
N THR A 265 -14.50 -20.24 37.12
CA THR A 265 -14.93 -20.24 38.53
C THR A 265 -14.60 -18.93 39.25
N VAL A 266 -13.69 -18.14 38.68
CA VAL A 266 -13.26 -16.83 39.18
C VAL A 266 -13.14 -15.87 38.01
N VAL A 267 -13.80 -14.72 38.09
CA VAL A 267 -13.71 -13.63 37.11
C VAL A 267 -13.20 -12.39 37.81
N VAL A 268 -12.16 -11.78 37.25
CA VAL A 268 -11.56 -10.54 37.78
C VAL A 268 -12.00 -9.38 36.90
N LEU A 269 -12.71 -8.42 37.49
CA LEU A 269 -13.27 -7.27 36.79
C LEU A 269 -12.40 -6.02 36.98
N GLY A 270 -11.36 -5.90 36.15
CA GLY A 270 -10.50 -4.70 36.06
C GLY A 270 -9.49 -4.53 37.21
N ALA A 271 -8.59 -3.53 37.05
CA ALA A 271 -7.59 -3.13 38.03
C ALA A 271 -7.97 -1.81 38.71
N ALA A 272 -7.44 -1.56 39.92
CA ALA A 272 -7.61 -0.36 40.72
C ALA A 272 -7.00 0.89 40.06
N SER A 273 -7.71 1.48 39.11
CA SER A 273 -7.56 2.90 38.80
C SER A 273 -8.85 3.59 39.21
N TYR A 274 -8.72 4.74 39.89
CA TYR A 274 -9.83 5.61 40.27
C TYR A 274 -10.63 5.97 39.02
N GLY A 275 -11.65 5.16 38.73
CA GLY A 275 -12.52 5.34 37.58
C GLY A 275 -13.51 6.46 37.82
N THR A 276 -14.13 6.95 36.75
CA THR A 276 -15.29 7.84 36.83
C THR A 276 -16.52 7.08 37.34
N GLY A 277 -17.59 7.78 37.74
CA GLY A 277 -18.85 7.16 38.17
C GLY A 277 -19.41 6.14 37.16
N ASP A 278 -19.16 6.35 35.87
CA ASP A 278 -19.57 5.46 34.78
C ASP A 278 -18.90 4.08 34.88
N PHE A 279 -17.63 4.00 35.29
CA PHE A 279 -16.94 2.72 35.52
C PHE A 279 -17.56 1.93 36.67
N HIS A 280 -18.05 2.61 37.72
CA HIS A 280 -18.75 1.94 38.82
C HIS A 280 -20.09 1.37 38.37
N GLN A 281 -20.84 2.09 37.53
CA GLN A 281 -22.10 1.61 36.97
C GLN A 281 -21.89 0.40 36.05
N VAL A 282 -20.88 0.46 35.18
CA VAL A 282 -20.50 -0.66 34.30
C VAL A 282 -20.14 -1.90 35.09
N ARG A 283 -19.29 -1.78 36.12
CA ARG A 283 -18.93 -2.92 36.99
C ARG A 283 -20.15 -3.49 37.70
N ALA A 284 -21.01 -2.64 38.25
CA ALA A 284 -22.23 -3.09 38.92
C ALA A 284 -23.18 -3.83 37.96
N GLY A 285 -23.35 -3.34 36.73
CA GLY A 285 -24.14 -4.01 35.69
C GLY A 285 -23.57 -5.38 35.33
N LEU A 286 -22.28 -5.46 35.06
CA LEU A 286 -21.60 -6.70 34.72
C LEU A 286 -21.61 -7.72 35.86
N THR A 287 -21.39 -7.29 37.11
CA THR A 287 -21.48 -8.17 38.29
C THR A 287 -22.88 -8.77 38.45
N LYS A 288 -23.95 -7.96 38.27
CA LYS A 288 -25.33 -8.48 38.33
C LYS A 288 -25.56 -9.56 37.29
N ARG A 289 -25.11 -9.35 36.05
CA ARG A 289 -25.26 -10.32 34.97
C ARG A 289 -24.47 -11.60 35.22
N LEU A 290 -23.24 -11.51 35.71
CA LEU A 290 -22.46 -12.70 36.07
C LEU A 290 -23.16 -13.53 37.16
N ILE A 291 -23.78 -12.88 38.16
CA ILE A 291 -24.57 -13.59 39.17
C ILE A 291 -25.80 -14.25 38.55
N ALA A 292 -26.59 -13.49 37.78
CA ALA A 292 -27.87 -13.94 37.24
C ALA A 292 -27.74 -15.01 36.13
N GLU A 293 -26.76 -14.85 35.24
CA GLU A 293 -26.61 -15.65 34.02
C GLU A 293 -25.54 -16.73 34.14
N LYS A 294 -24.51 -16.51 34.97
CA LYS A 294 -23.38 -17.44 35.13
C LYS A 294 -23.31 -18.09 36.52
N GLY A 295 -24.22 -17.73 37.43
CA GLY A 295 -24.35 -18.40 38.73
C GLY A 295 -23.25 -18.09 39.74
N PHE A 296 -22.47 -17.03 39.53
CA PHE A 296 -21.53 -16.55 40.54
C PHE A 296 -22.29 -16.15 41.80
N ASN A 297 -21.78 -16.54 42.97
CA ASN A 297 -22.48 -16.36 44.25
C ASN A 297 -21.62 -15.67 45.32
N ALA A 298 -20.41 -15.24 44.96
CA ALA A 298 -19.51 -14.48 45.82
C ALA A 298 -18.91 -13.32 45.02
N VAL A 299 -18.82 -12.15 45.66
CA VAL A 299 -18.13 -10.98 45.12
C VAL A 299 -17.09 -10.55 46.15
N VAL A 300 -15.83 -10.51 45.72
CA VAL A 300 -14.72 -10.00 46.55
C VAL A 300 -14.35 -8.64 46.00
N THR A 301 -14.43 -7.62 46.84
CA THR A 301 -14.05 -6.24 46.50
C THR A 301 -12.85 -5.84 47.33
N GLU A 302 -11.85 -5.22 46.71
CA GLU A 302 -10.83 -4.49 47.44
C GLU A 302 -11.49 -3.31 48.17
N ALA A 303 -11.31 -3.22 49.48
CA ALA A 303 -11.74 -2.07 50.25
C ALA A 303 -10.63 -1.02 50.17
N ASP A 304 -10.85 0.04 49.39
CA ASP A 304 -10.04 1.25 49.50
C ASP A 304 -10.23 1.80 50.93
N SER A 305 -9.14 1.87 51.71
CA SER A 305 -9.18 2.55 52.99
C SER A 305 -9.42 4.03 52.74
N VAL A 306 -10.61 4.53 53.07
CA VAL A 306 -10.85 5.96 53.19
C VAL A 306 -10.30 6.40 54.55
N ASP A 307 -8.99 6.66 54.58
CA ASP A 307 -8.31 7.52 55.55
C ASP A 307 -7.29 8.31 54.70
N ALA A 308 -7.45 9.61 54.44
CA ALA A 308 -7.87 10.68 55.36
C ALA A 308 -9.07 11.52 54.90
#